data_AF-A0A7J6ERN1-F1
#
_entry.id   AF-A0A7J6ERN1-F1
#
_cell.length_a   1.000
_cell.length_b   1.000
_cell.length_c   1.000
_cell.angle_alpha   90.00
_cell.angle_beta   90.00
_cell.angle_gamma   90.00
#
_symmetry.space_group_name_H-M   'P 1'
#
loop_
_entity.id
_entity.type
_entity.pdbx_description
1 polymer ?
#
loop_
_entity_poly.entity_id
_entity_poly.type
_entity_poly.pdbx_seq_one_letter_code
_entity_poly.pdbx_strand_id
1 'polypeptide(L)'
;MAIINTSLCSSPNHSPHIPTLSLSTIQPSKFGLNLVSNEAVVVAAAAEAVTLARAAAQAAKEAVDEVGGGGDMIWSWNANVNSNKLVTWRKRSKSLRKEKSDENLKNSTGFLSSREEAEYCFILKNDKDHEPTSQELAKAMKMEIKSIDKILCKERESQEKITRSYKRLVSSIASGYQGKGLTFQDLIQEGSIGLLRGAHKFDPHKGYKLSTYVYWWIRQAIIKAIQKKSRMVKLPVEVSNFRKGNKCAMIAKITEANNVLNRRLNRSPTYDEVAKELKLDVTTVRLVSQRNRPPISLDRTITDRGRMTLQEIMPGPEETIPEKMVKRELLKQEMKKLLETELSEREAHVLRLHFGLNGEYPKSFEEIGRVLKLSRERARQINGIAFTKLQKSSLVKNMRLFIE
;
A
#
# COMPACT_ATOMS: atom_id res chain seq x y z
N MET A 1 -47.46 40.83 -4.12
CA MET A 1 -48.23 40.52 -5.34
C MET A 1 -47.57 39.32 -5.99
N ALA A 2 -48.14 38.13 -6.23
CA ALA A 2 -49.42 37.46 -5.97
C ALA A 2 -49.05 35.97 -5.78
N ILE A 3 -49.33 35.26 -4.67
CA ILE A 3 -50.55 34.54 -4.24
C ILE A 3 -51.15 33.55 -5.27
N ILE A 4 -51.43 32.33 -4.75
CA ILE A 4 -52.34 31.22 -5.14
C ILE A 4 -51.62 30.02 -5.80
N ASN A 5 -51.85 28.74 -5.49
CA ASN A 5 -52.07 27.94 -4.27
C ASN A 5 -52.18 26.46 -4.71
N THR A 6 -51.60 25.53 -3.93
CA THR A 6 -52.06 24.16 -3.56
C THR A 6 -52.58 23.13 -4.58
N SER A 7 -51.95 21.93 -4.63
CA SER A 7 -52.49 20.59 -4.24
C SER A 7 -51.50 19.47 -4.64
N LEU A 8 -50.81 18.75 -3.73
CA LEU A 8 -51.19 17.53 -2.97
C LEU A 8 -51.22 16.18 -3.75
N CYS A 9 -50.62 15.16 -3.12
CA CYS A 9 -50.56 13.70 -3.41
C CYS A 9 -49.59 13.24 -4.52
N SER A 10 -48.81 12.16 -4.42
CA SER A 10 -48.61 11.09 -3.41
C SER A 10 -47.48 10.18 -3.92
N SER A 11 -46.58 9.72 -3.05
CA SER A 11 -45.57 8.67 -3.36
C SER A 11 -46.23 7.28 -3.56
N PRO A 12 -45.53 6.30 -4.15
CA PRO A 12 -44.88 5.33 -3.27
C PRO A 12 -43.48 4.86 -3.71
N ASN A 13 -42.77 4.36 -2.71
CA ASN A 13 -41.42 3.81 -2.72
C ASN A 13 -41.24 2.57 -3.60
N HIS A 14 -40.10 2.47 -4.29
CA HIS A 14 -39.49 1.19 -4.65
C HIS A 14 -37.95 1.30 -4.62
N SER A 15 -37.32 0.50 -3.75
CA SER A 15 -35.87 0.27 -3.70
C SER A 15 -35.47 -0.75 -4.78
N PRO A 16 -34.31 -0.58 -5.47
CA PRO A 16 -33.88 -1.51 -6.51
C PRO A 16 -33.19 -2.74 -5.92
N HIS A 17 -33.73 -3.93 -6.20
CA HIS A 17 -33.08 -5.22 -5.96
C HIS A 17 -32.14 -5.54 -7.13
N ILE A 18 -30.90 -5.90 -6.81
CA ILE A 18 -29.89 -6.45 -7.73
C ILE A 18 -30.10 -7.96 -7.81
N PRO A 19 -30.24 -8.57 -9.00
CA PRO A 19 -30.43 -10.02 -9.12
C PRO A 19 -29.11 -10.78 -9.00
N THR A 20 -29.09 -11.72 -8.07
CA THR A 20 -28.13 -12.83 -7.95
C THR A 20 -28.36 -13.85 -9.07
N LEU A 21 -27.35 -14.10 -9.89
CA LEU A 21 -27.33 -15.19 -10.87
C LEU A 21 -26.99 -16.51 -10.16
N SER A 22 -27.98 -17.41 -10.06
CA SER A 22 -27.79 -18.79 -9.62
C SER A 22 -27.56 -19.72 -10.82
N LEU A 23 -26.58 -20.62 -10.69
CA LEU A 23 -26.21 -21.68 -11.62
C LEU A 23 -27.42 -22.52 -12.08
N SER A 24 -27.54 -22.71 -13.40
CA SER A 24 -28.48 -23.65 -14.00
C SER A 24 -27.95 -25.09 -13.90
N THR A 25 -28.64 -25.87 -13.07
CA THR A 25 -28.66 -27.34 -13.07
C THR A 25 -29.19 -27.87 -14.40
N ILE A 26 -28.41 -28.69 -15.11
CA ILE A 26 -28.88 -29.54 -16.22
C ILE A 26 -28.77 -30.99 -15.75
N GLN A 27 -29.90 -31.69 -15.71
CA GLN A 27 -29.99 -33.12 -15.40
C GLN A 27 -29.74 -34.00 -16.64
N PRO A 28 -29.34 -35.27 -16.44
CA PRO A 28 -28.86 -36.17 -17.49
C PRO A 28 -29.99 -36.99 -18.14
N SER A 29 -29.84 -37.33 -19.42
CA SER A 29 -30.67 -38.36 -20.07
C SER A 29 -29.80 -39.42 -20.76
N LYS A 30 -30.31 -40.65 -20.69
CA LYS A 30 -29.72 -41.96 -21.01
C LYS A 30 -29.42 -42.12 -22.51
N PHE A 31 -28.37 -42.86 -22.86
CA PHE A 31 -28.41 -44.18 -23.54
C PHE A 31 -27.03 -44.59 -24.10
N GLY A 32 -26.69 -45.87 -23.97
CA GLY A 32 -25.79 -46.56 -24.91
C GLY A 32 -24.43 -47.01 -24.36
N LEU A 33 -24.35 -48.27 -23.93
CA LEU A 33 -23.12 -49.03 -23.70
C LEU A 33 -22.34 -49.17 -25.01
N ASN A 34 -21.01 -48.95 -24.97
CA ASN A 34 -20.04 -49.69 -25.78
C ASN A 34 -18.67 -49.66 -25.09
N LEU A 35 -18.25 -50.84 -24.62
CA LEU A 35 -16.93 -51.16 -24.08
C LEU A 35 -15.89 -51.16 -25.22
N VAL A 36 -15.13 -50.08 -25.36
CA VAL A 36 -13.86 -50.07 -26.10
C VAL A 36 -12.83 -49.21 -25.34
N SER A 37 -11.89 -49.89 -24.70
CA SER A 37 -10.57 -49.44 -24.17
C SER A 37 -10.46 -48.00 -23.60
N ASN A 38 -10.55 -47.90 -22.27
CA ASN A 38 -10.28 -46.68 -21.48
C ASN A 38 -8.85 -46.12 -21.64
N GLU A 39 -7.89 -46.86 -22.18
CA GLU A 39 -6.54 -46.34 -22.43
C GLU A 39 -6.50 -45.34 -23.60
N ALA A 40 -7.31 -45.54 -24.64
CA ALA A 40 -7.31 -44.65 -25.81
C ALA A 40 -7.91 -43.26 -25.49
N VAL A 41 -8.91 -43.20 -24.62
CA VAL A 41 -9.56 -41.95 -24.20
C VAL A 41 -8.65 -41.15 -23.26
N VAL A 42 -7.91 -41.82 -22.37
CA VAL A 42 -6.93 -41.14 -21.49
C VAL A 42 -5.74 -40.63 -22.28
N VAL A 43 -5.27 -41.39 -23.28
CA VAL A 43 -4.18 -40.93 -24.17
C VAL A 43 -4.64 -39.78 -25.08
N ALA A 44 -5.88 -39.81 -25.57
CA ALA A 44 -6.45 -38.71 -26.36
C ALA A 44 -6.63 -37.43 -25.51
N ALA A 45 -7.16 -37.54 -24.29
CA ALA A 45 -7.29 -36.40 -23.38
C ALA A 45 -5.93 -35.84 -22.93
N ALA A 46 -4.93 -36.69 -22.73
CA ALA A 46 -3.57 -36.27 -22.43
C ALA A 46 -2.90 -35.58 -23.64
N ALA A 47 -3.14 -36.08 -24.85
CA ALA A 47 -2.66 -35.45 -26.08
C ALA A 47 -3.31 -34.08 -26.30
N GLU A 48 -4.63 -33.96 -26.09
CA GLU A 48 -5.36 -32.68 -26.15
C GLU A 48 -4.83 -31.69 -25.11
N ALA A 49 -4.62 -32.12 -23.87
CA ALA A 49 -4.04 -31.28 -22.81
C ALA A 49 -2.62 -30.79 -23.16
N VAL A 50 -1.79 -31.64 -23.76
CA VAL A 50 -0.44 -31.27 -24.21
C VAL A 50 -0.48 -30.32 -25.40
N THR A 51 -1.43 -30.48 -26.33
CA THR A 51 -1.61 -29.54 -27.44
C THR A 51 -2.12 -28.19 -26.97
N LEU A 52 -3.05 -28.14 -25.99
CA LEU A 52 -3.51 -26.91 -25.37
C LEU A 52 -2.39 -26.21 -24.57
N ALA A 53 -1.57 -26.98 -23.85
CA ALA A 53 -0.42 -26.43 -23.14
C ALA A 53 0.66 -25.88 -24.11
N ARG A 54 0.91 -26.56 -25.23
CA ARG A 54 1.80 -26.05 -26.28
C ARG A 54 1.23 -24.81 -26.98
N ALA A 55 -0.07 -24.79 -27.28
CA ALA A 55 -0.74 -23.63 -27.86
C ALA A 55 -0.71 -22.43 -26.91
N ALA A 56 -0.91 -22.64 -25.60
CA ALA A 56 -0.79 -21.61 -24.59
C ALA A 56 0.66 -21.10 -24.44
N ALA A 57 1.65 -22.00 -24.51
CA ALA A 57 3.06 -21.62 -24.50
C ALA A 57 3.48 -20.87 -25.76
N GLN A 58 2.90 -21.20 -26.91
CA GLN A 58 3.17 -20.55 -28.19
C GLN A 58 2.47 -19.18 -28.28
N ALA A 59 1.23 -19.06 -27.80
CA ALA A 59 0.54 -17.78 -27.61
C ALA A 59 1.26 -16.87 -26.60
N ALA A 60 1.85 -17.43 -25.53
CA ALA A 60 2.69 -16.69 -24.60
C ALA A 60 4.01 -16.23 -25.25
N LYS A 61 4.54 -16.99 -26.21
CA LYS A 61 5.75 -16.63 -26.97
C LYS A 61 5.45 -15.58 -28.03
N GLU A 62 4.32 -15.69 -28.72
CA GLU A 62 3.81 -14.70 -29.67
C GLU A 62 3.45 -13.38 -28.96
N ALA A 63 2.88 -13.43 -27.75
CA ALA A 63 2.67 -12.23 -26.92
C ALA A 63 3.98 -11.58 -26.44
N VAL A 64 5.09 -12.33 -26.41
CA VAL A 64 6.43 -11.78 -26.13
C VAL A 64 7.07 -11.20 -27.40
N ASP A 65 6.82 -11.79 -28.57
CA ASP A 65 7.32 -11.31 -29.85
C ASP A 65 6.52 -10.10 -30.39
N GLU A 66 5.22 -9.96 -30.11
CA GLU A 66 4.43 -8.75 -30.39
C GLU A 66 4.79 -7.56 -29.48
N VAL A 67 5.42 -7.81 -28.33
CA VAL A 67 6.03 -6.77 -27.47
C VAL A 67 7.42 -6.36 -27.98
N GLY A 68 7.97 -7.06 -28.98
CA GLY A 68 9.24 -6.75 -29.65
C GLY A 68 9.21 -5.51 -30.55
N GLY A 69 8.06 -4.88 -30.76
CA GLY A 69 7.88 -3.70 -31.60
C GLY A 69 7.39 -2.48 -30.83
N GLY A 70 8.09 -2.02 -29.79
CA GLY A 70 7.59 -0.87 -29.04
C GLY A 70 8.52 -0.31 -27.97
N GLY A 71 9.39 0.61 -28.39
CA GLY A 71 9.88 1.66 -27.50
C GLY A 71 11.38 1.70 -27.31
N ASP A 72 12.06 2.28 -28.30
CA ASP A 72 13.31 3.01 -28.08
C ASP A 72 12.98 4.28 -27.25
N MET A 73 12.57 4.08 -25.99
CA MET A 73 12.34 5.17 -25.05
C MET A 73 13.68 5.47 -24.41
N ILE A 74 14.47 6.23 -25.16
CA ILE A 74 15.74 6.83 -24.74
C ILE A 74 15.50 7.49 -23.36
N TRP A 75 15.96 6.83 -22.30
CA TRP A 75 16.20 7.49 -21.02
C TRP A 75 17.42 8.39 -21.24
N SER A 76 17.16 9.59 -21.75
CA SER A 76 18.11 10.70 -21.74
C SER A 76 18.33 11.11 -20.29
N TRP A 77 19.11 10.32 -19.56
CA TRP A 77 19.70 10.75 -18.32
C TRP A 77 21.06 11.35 -18.66
N ASN A 78 21.12 12.68 -18.56
CA ASN A 78 22.33 13.45 -18.74
C ASN A 78 23.34 12.99 -17.68
N ALA A 79 24.29 12.17 -18.10
CA ALA A 79 25.31 11.57 -17.27
C ALA A 79 26.34 12.64 -16.84
N ASN A 80 25.93 13.54 -15.94
CA ASN A 80 26.89 14.38 -15.21
C ASN A 80 27.21 13.81 -13.82
N VAL A 81 27.02 12.49 -13.63
CA VAL A 81 27.67 11.75 -12.56
C VAL A 81 29.00 11.26 -13.11
N ASN A 82 29.96 12.17 -13.02
CA ASN A 82 31.39 12.02 -13.25
C ASN A 82 31.86 10.55 -13.27
N SER A 83 31.87 9.93 -14.46
CA SER A 83 32.48 8.61 -14.74
C SER A 83 33.94 8.56 -14.27
N ASN A 84 34.58 9.72 -14.12
CA ASN A 84 35.87 9.85 -13.48
C ASN A 84 35.89 9.41 -12.01
N LYS A 85 34.80 9.40 -11.23
CA LYS A 85 34.85 8.95 -9.81
C LYS A 85 35.08 7.44 -9.67
N LEU A 86 34.51 6.61 -10.55
CA LEU A 86 34.76 5.16 -10.58
C LEU A 86 36.13 4.83 -11.21
N VAL A 87 36.54 5.59 -12.22
CA VAL A 87 37.86 5.44 -12.87
C VAL A 87 39.00 5.91 -11.96
N THR A 88 38.81 7.00 -11.21
CA THR A 88 39.77 7.49 -10.19
C THR A 88 39.89 6.52 -9.03
N TRP A 89 38.79 5.87 -8.62
CA TRP A 89 38.83 4.77 -7.64
C TRP A 89 39.70 3.59 -8.15
N ARG A 90 39.52 3.18 -9.42
CA ARG A 90 40.35 2.16 -10.09
C ARG A 90 41.84 2.53 -10.16
N LYS A 91 42.17 3.80 -10.45
CA LYS A 91 43.56 4.30 -10.53
C LYS A 91 44.20 4.41 -9.14
N ARG A 92 43.47 4.90 -8.14
CA ARG A 92 43.93 5.04 -6.75
C ARG A 92 44.14 3.67 -6.07
N SER A 93 43.29 2.68 -6.37
CA SER A 93 43.47 1.29 -5.91
C SER A 93 44.60 0.52 -6.61
N LYS A 94 45.00 0.90 -7.83
CA LYS A 94 46.19 0.32 -8.49
C LYS A 94 47.49 0.92 -7.97
N SER A 95 47.50 2.22 -7.65
CA SER A 95 48.67 2.89 -7.04
C SER A 95 48.99 2.32 -5.65
N LEU A 96 47.96 2.09 -4.82
CA LEU A 96 48.10 1.49 -3.48
C LEU A 96 48.56 0.01 -3.49
N ARG A 97 48.54 -0.66 -4.64
CA ARG A 97 49.04 -2.05 -4.79
C ARG A 97 50.54 -2.13 -5.04
N LYS A 98 51.22 -1.02 -5.36
CA LYS A 98 52.64 -1.02 -5.74
C LYS A 98 53.60 -0.66 -4.60
N GLU A 99 53.08 -0.30 -3.42
CA GLU A 99 53.90 0.20 -2.29
C GLU A 99 53.87 -0.67 -1.02
N LYS A 100 53.28 -1.87 -1.04
CA LYS A 100 53.37 -2.80 0.10
C LYS A 100 53.65 -4.23 -0.34
N SER A 101 54.89 -4.48 -0.74
CA SER A 101 55.60 -5.67 -0.28
C SER A 101 56.05 -5.37 1.14
N ASP A 102 55.41 -5.99 2.12
CA ASP A 102 56.03 -6.54 3.34
C ASP A 102 54.96 -6.90 4.37
N GLU A 103 55.37 -7.78 5.26
CA GLU A 103 54.63 -8.84 5.94
C GLU A 103 53.46 -8.44 6.85
N ASN A 104 52.61 -9.45 7.10
CA ASN A 104 51.78 -9.64 8.29
C ASN A 104 50.80 -8.52 8.68
N LEU A 105 49.66 -8.47 7.98
CA LEU A 105 48.40 -8.02 8.60
C LEU A 105 47.17 -8.68 7.93
N LYS A 106 46.93 -9.96 8.23
CA LYS A 106 45.63 -10.61 7.96
C LYS A 106 44.64 -10.20 9.04
N ASN A 107 44.14 -8.97 8.99
CA ASN A 107 42.97 -8.56 9.76
C ASN A 107 41.98 -7.80 8.87
N SER A 108 40.85 -8.46 8.64
CA SER A 108 39.51 -7.93 8.38
C SER A 108 39.39 -6.71 7.45
N THR A 109 38.75 -6.93 6.28
CA THR A 109 38.25 -5.95 5.29
C THR A 109 38.93 -5.97 3.91
N GLY A 110 39.21 -7.18 3.40
CA GLY A 110 39.40 -7.39 1.96
C GLY A 110 38.06 -7.59 1.26
N PHE A 111 37.88 -7.02 0.07
CA PHE A 111 36.81 -7.43 -0.83
C PHE A 111 36.95 -8.93 -1.12
N LEU A 112 35.84 -9.67 -1.16
CA LEU A 112 35.82 -11.10 -1.49
C LEU A 112 36.43 -11.33 -2.87
N SER A 113 37.16 -12.44 -3.03
CA SER A 113 37.66 -12.88 -4.33
C SER A 113 36.50 -13.37 -5.20
N SER A 114 36.60 -13.26 -6.54
CA SER A 114 35.53 -13.67 -7.45
C SER A 114 35.15 -15.16 -7.33
N ARG A 115 36.08 -16.00 -6.84
CA ARG A 115 35.81 -17.41 -6.52
C ARG A 115 34.99 -17.57 -5.22
N GLU A 116 35.33 -16.80 -4.19
CA GLU A 116 34.60 -16.78 -2.91
C GLU A 116 33.19 -16.19 -3.08
N GLU A 117 33.04 -15.17 -3.94
CA GLU A 117 31.74 -14.63 -4.33
C GLU A 117 30.83 -15.70 -4.95
N ALA A 118 31.40 -16.53 -5.83
CA ALA A 118 30.66 -17.60 -6.50
C ALA A 118 30.19 -18.68 -5.51
N GLU A 119 31.06 -19.08 -4.58
CA GLU A 119 30.77 -20.08 -3.56
C GLU A 119 29.64 -19.61 -2.62
N TYR A 120 29.72 -18.37 -2.13
CA TYR A 120 28.67 -17.84 -1.24
C TYR A 120 27.34 -17.62 -1.97
N CYS A 121 27.35 -17.16 -3.21
CA CYS A 121 26.11 -17.02 -3.99
C CYS A 121 25.47 -18.36 -4.39
N PHE A 122 26.27 -19.42 -4.58
CA PHE A 122 25.74 -20.76 -4.81
C PHE A 122 24.99 -21.28 -3.58
N ILE A 123 25.52 -21.07 -2.37
CA ILE A 123 24.86 -21.45 -1.12
C ILE A 123 23.52 -20.72 -0.95
N LEU A 124 23.44 -19.45 -1.35
CA LEU A 124 22.22 -18.62 -1.26
C LEU A 124 21.10 -18.99 -2.22
N LYS A 125 21.38 -19.72 -3.31
CA LYS A 125 20.38 -20.00 -4.35
C LYS A 125 19.43 -21.15 -4.05
N ASN A 126 19.73 -21.96 -3.05
CA ASN A 126 18.97 -23.18 -2.78
C ASN A 126 17.60 -22.92 -2.14
N ASP A 127 17.23 -21.67 -1.88
CA ASP A 127 15.95 -21.31 -1.25
C ASP A 127 14.89 -20.87 -2.26
N LYS A 128 13.77 -21.60 -2.25
CA LYS A 128 12.50 -21.20 -2.86
C LYS A 128 11.59 -20.63 -1.77
N ASP A 129 11.33 -19.32 -1.84
CA ASP A 129 10.21 -18.48 -1.36
C ASP A 129 9.15 -18.97 -0.31
N HIS A 130 9.49 -19.86 0.63
CA HIS A 130 8.71 -20.15 1.85
C HIS A 130 9.68 -20.45 2.98
N GLU A 131 9.45 -19.94 4.19
CA GLU A 131 10.14 -20.42 5.40
C GLU A 131 9.30 -21.57 5.98
N PRO A 132 9.60 -22.86 5.69
CA PRO A 132 8.85 -23.96 6.26
C PRO A 132 9.48 -24.33 7.60
N THR A 133 8.69 -24.88 8.51
CA THR A 133 9.19 -25.30 9.81
C THR A 133 10.29 -26.37 9.60
N SER A 134 11.38 -26.37 10.38
CA SER A 134 12.52 -27.31 10.20
C SER A 134 12.11 -28.79 10.11
N GLN A 135 10.96 -29.13 10.68
CA GLN A 135 10.33 -30.45 10.62
C GLN A 135 9.65 -30.76 9.27
N GLU A 136 9.09 -29.76 8.60
CA GLU A 136 8.45 -29.88 7.28
C GLU A 136 9.49 -29.99 6.16
N LEU A 137 10.60 -29.24 6.26
CA LEU A 137 11.75 -29.37 5.35
C LEU A 137 12.42 -30.75 5.44
N ALA A 138 12.58 -31.28 6.65
CA ALA A 138 13.14 -32.62 6.87
C ALA A 138 12.29 -33.72 6.22
N LYS A 139 10.96 -33.60 6.33
CA LYS A 139 10.01 -34.52 5.69
C LYS A 139 10.00 -34.38 4.17
N ALA A 140 10.06 -33.16 3.64
CA ALA A 140 10.03 -32.90 2.20
C ALA A 140 11.32 -33.32 1.47
N MET A 141 12.49 -33.12 2.09
CA MET A 141 13.79 -33.43 1.48
C MET A 141 14.31 -34.84 1.79
N LYS A 142 13.62 -35.62 2.65
CA LYS A 142 14.06 -36.94 3.13
C LYS A 142 15.49 -36.92 3.73
N MET A 143 15.82 -35.88 4.47
CA MET A 143 17.14 -35.67 5.11
C MET A 143 17.02 -35.58 6.63
N GLU A 144 18.10 -35.89 7.35
CA GLU A 144 18.16 -35.73 8.81
C GLU A 144 18.09 -34.25 9.21
N ILE A 145 17.34 -33.93 10.26
CA ILE A 145 17.19 -32.56 10.80
C ILE A 145 18.56 -31.89 11.05
N LYS A 146 19.54 -32.66 11.56
CA LYS A 146 20.92 -32.19 11.81
C LYS A 146 21.65 -31.72 10.56
N SER A 147 21.31 -32.26 9.39
CA SER A 147 21.92 -31.87 8.11
C SER A 147 21.32 -30.57 7.58
N ILE A 148 20.03 -30.33 7.85
CA ILE A 148 19.33 -29.09 7.49
C ILE A 148 19.82 -27.93 8.35
N ASP A 149 19.94 -28.12 9.67
CA ASP A 149 20.47 -27.09 10.57
C ASP A 149 21.88 -26.65 10.16
N LYS A 150 22.72 -27.59 9.69
CA LYS A 150 24.06 -27.29 9.17
C LYS A 150 24.03 -26.46 7.89
N ILE A 151 23.06 -26.69 7.00
CA ILE A 151 22.90 -25.91 5.76
C ILE A 151 22.44 -24.49 6.09
N LEU A 152 21.44 -24.35 6.95
CA LEU A 152 20.92 -23.04 7.39
C LEU A 152 21.99 -22.22 8.12
N CYS A 153 22.79 -22.84 8.99
CA CYS A 153 23.92 -22.16 9.63
C CYS A 153 24.96 -21.68 8.62
N LYS A 154 25.32 -22.52 7.63
CA LYS A 154 26.26 -22.14 6.56
C LYS A 154 25.72 -21.01 5.70
N GLU A 155 24.42 -21.01 5.44
CA GLU A 155 23.77 -19.95 4.68
C GLU A 155 23.84 -18.63 5.45
N ARG A 156 23.44 -18.61 6.73
CA ARG A 156 23.51 -17.42 7.58
C ARG A 156 24.93 -16.86 7.65
N GLU A 157 25.94 -17.72 7.84
CA GLU A 157 27.35 -17.31 7.82
C GLU A 157 27.75 -16.68 6.48
N SER A 158 27.25 -17.22 5.37
CA SER A 158 27.51 -16.71 4.02
C SER A 158 26.87 -15.34 3.81
N GLN A 159 25.62 -15.16 4.26
CA GLN A 159 24.92 -13.88 4.23
C GLN A 159 25.66 -12.81 5.04
N GLU A 160 26.11 -13.16 6.25
CA GLU A 160 26.88 -12.26 7.10
C GLU A 160 28.21 -11.86 6.46
N LYS A 161 28.94 -12.82 5.88
CA LYS A 161 30.22 -12.56 5.19
C LYS A 161 30.04 -11.64 3.99
N ILE A 162 29.02 -11.86 3.16
CA ILE A 162 28.69 -10.98 2.03
C ILE A 162 28.35 -9.57 2.55
N THR A 163 27.48 -9.47 3.55
CA THR A 163 27.05 -8.18 4.10
C THR A 163 28.22 -7.39 4.68
N ARG A 164 29.10 -8.04 5.48
CA ARG A 164 30.29 -7.41 6.06
C ARG A 164 31.28 -6.94 5.00
N SER A 165 31.46 -7.71 3.92
CA SER A 165 32.39 -7.39 2.84
C SER A 165 31.91 -6.22 1.99
N TYR A 166 30.61 -6.19 1.70
CA TYR A 166 30.00 -5.21 0.80
C TYR A 166 29.40 -3.98 1.50
N LYS A 167 29.49 -3.88 2.84
CA LYS A 167 28.98 -2.73 3.61
C LYS A 167 29.48 -1.37 3.10
N ARG A 168 30.75 -1.29 2.65
CA ARG A 168 31.35 -0.05 2.11
C ARG A 168 30.71 0.34 0.78
N LEU A 169 30.40 -0.64 -0.07
CA LEU A 169 29.70 -0.40 -1.33
C LEU A 169 28.29 0.14 -1.05
N VAL A 170 27.53 -0.52 -0.18
CA VAL A 170 26.17 -0.10 0.19
C VAL A 170 26.18 1.32 0.75
N SER A 171 27.09 1.62 1.70
CA SER A 171 27.23 2.96 2.29
C SER A 171 27.55 4.03 1.23
N SER A 172 28.43 3.73 0.28
CA SER A 172 28.77 4.66 -0.81
C SER A 172 27.57 4.97 -1.72
N ILE A 173 26.74 3.96 -2.02
CA ILE A 173 25.53 4.14 -2.84
C ILE A 173 24.48 4.92 -2.04
N ALA A 174 24.27 4.58 -0.77
CA ALA A 174 23.32 5.23 0.12
C ALA A 174 23.64 6.72 0.36
N SER A 175 24.92 7.11 0.33
CA SER A 175 25.34 8.50 0.51
C SER A 175 24.68 9.47 -0.49
N GLY A 176 24.42 9.03 -1.73
CA GLY A 176 23.74 9.83 -2.75
C GLY A 176 22.23 10.01 -2.53
N TYR A 177 21.65 9.35 -1.52
CA TYR A 177 20.23 9.41 -1.18
C TYR A 177 19.95 10.04 0.18
N GLN A 178 20.97 10.60 0.84
CA GLN A 178 20.80 11.37 2.06
C GLN A 178 19.88 12.59 1.84
N GLY A 179 19.13 12.98 2.87
CA GLY A 179 18.22 14.14 2.81
C GLY A 179 16.88 13.88 2.10
N LYS A 180 16.57 12.65 1.69
CA LYS A 180 15.30 12.28 1.03
C LYS A 180 14.22 11.76 2.00
N GLY A 181 14.30 12.12 3.27
CA GLY A 181 13.30 11.81 4.30
C GLY A 181 13.53 10.51 5.09
N LEU A 182 14.55 9.71 4.76
CA LEU A 182 14.99 8.57 5.58
C LEU A 182 16.33 8.88 6.24
N THR A 183 16.57 8.27 7.41
CA THR A 183 17.87 8.36 8.08
C THR A 183 18.94 7.64 7.27
N PHE A 184 20.20 8.04 7.42
CA PHE A 184 21.29 7.38 6.70
C PHE A 184 21.45 5.91 7.10
N GLN A 185 21.21 5.58 8.37
CA GLN A 185 21.21 4.21 8.86
C GLN A 185 20.12 3.38 8.17
N ASP A 186 18.89 3.91 8.07
CA ASP A 186 17.79 3.21 7.39
C ASP A 186 18.10 2.95 5.91
N LEU A 187 18.72 3.92 5.22
CA LEU A 187 19.14 3.76 3.83
C LEU A 187 20.19 2.63 3.67
N ILE A 188 21.12 2.51 4.62
CA ILE A 188 22.12 1.43 4.62
C ILE A 188 21.45 0.07 4.87
N GLN A 189 20.50 0.00 5.79
CA GLN A 189 19.81 -1.25 6.10
C GLN A 189 18.97 -1.73 4.91
N GLU A 190 18.20 -0.83 4.29
CA GLU A 190 17.42 -1.14 3.09
C GLU A 190 18.30 -1.49 1.89
N GLY A 191 19.43 -0.80 1.75
CA GLY A 191 20.45 -1.15 0.77
C GLY A 191 21.06 -2.53 1.01
N SER A 192 21.26 -2.94 2.27
CA SER A 192 21.77 -4.27 2.64
C SER A 192 20.76 -5.38 2.34
N ILE A 193 19.47 -5.12 2.54
CA ILE A 193 18.39 -6.02 2.10
C ILE A 193 18.40 -6.17 0.57
N GLY A 194 18.59 -5.06 -0.16
CA GLY A 194 18.78 -5.08 -1.61
C GLY A 194 20.01 -5.89 -2.04
N LEU A 195 21.13 -5.72 -1.33
CA LEU A 195 22.36 -6.46 -1.58
C LEU A 195 22.14 -7.97 -1.48
N LEU A 196 21.50 -8.41 -0.39
CA LEU A 196 21.24 -9.82 -0.14
C LEU A 196 20.34 -10.40 -1.23
N ARG A 197 19.23 -9.73 -1.59
CA ARG A 197 18.35 -10.14 -2.71
C ARG A 197 19.07 -10.28 -4.03
N GLY A 198 19.97 -9.34 -4.34
CA GLY A 198 20.81 -9.41 -5.53
C GLY A 198 21.78 -10.60 -5.47
N ALA A 199 22.36 -10.87 -4.30
CA ALA A 199 23.27 -12.00 -4.09
C ALA A 199 22.58 -13.36 -4.26
N HIS A 200 21.34 -13.53 -3.77
CA HIS A 200 20.55 -14.74 -4.01
C HIS A 200 20.30 -14.98 -5.51
N LYS A 201 20.07 -13.92 -6.29
CA LYS A 201 19.76 -14.03 -7.73
C LYS A 201 20.98 -14.01 -8.64
N PHE A 202 22.19 -13.96 -8.09
CA PHE A 202 23.41 -13.79 -8.88
C PHE A 202 23.91 -15.12 -9.45
N ASP A 203 24.12 -15.21 -10.77
CA ASP A 203 24.74 -16.35 -11.45
C ASP A 203 26.25 -16.16 -11.64
N PRO A 204 27.10 -16.94 -10.94
CA PRO A 204 28.56 -16.82 -11.11
C PRO A 204 29.05 -17.26 -12.49
N HIS A 205 28.31 -18.14 -13.17
CA HIS A 205 28.66 -18.64 -14.51
C HIS A 205 28.64 -17.55 -15.59
N LYS A 206 28.00 -16.40 -15.34
CA LYS A 206 27.92 -15.29 -16.31
C LYS A 206 29.21 -14.46 -16.40
N GLY A 207 30.22 -14.71 -15.56
CA GLY A 207 31.55 -14.08 -15.66
C GLY A 207 31.64 -12.61 -15.21
N TYR A 208 30.56 -12.03 -14.68
CA TYR A 208 30.57 -10.67 -14.12
C TYR A 208 30.85 -10.69 -12.62
N LYS A 209 31.43 -9.62 -12.07
CA LYS A 209 31.62 -9.49 -10.61
C LYS A 209 30.29 -9.24 -9.90
N LEU A 210 30.13 -9.77 -8.68
CA LEU A 210 28.91 -9.59 -7.88
C LEU A 210 28.56 -8.11 -7.67
N SER A 211 29.57 -7.27 -7.38
CA SER A 211 29.43 -5.81 -7.26
C SER A 211 28.68 -5.14 -8.42
N THR A 212 28.87 -5.63 -9.65
CA THR A 212 28.25 -5.05 -10.86
C THR A 212 26.76 -5.33 -10.90
N TYR A 213 26.37 -6.56 -10.55
CA TYR A 213 24.98 -6.99 -10.55
C TYR A 213 24.19 -6.36 -9.40
N VAL A 214 24.79 -6.41 -8.20
CA VAL A 214 24.11 -6.01 -6.97
C VAL A 214 23.94 -4.49 -6.86
N TYR A 215 24.73 -3.70 -7.58
CA TYR A 215 24.54 -2.24 -7.69
C TYR A 215 23.08 -1.86 -7.99
N TRP A 216 22.45 -2.54 -8.96
CA TRP A 216 21.06 -2.28 -9.35
C TRP A 216 20.07 -2.66 -8.25
N TRP A 217 20.28 -3.80 -7.60
CA TRP A 217 19.44 -4.27 -6.51
C TRP A 217 19.51 -3.38 -5.26
N ILE A 218 20.70 -2.90 -4.90
CA ILE A 218 20.90 -1.93 -3.82
C ILE A 218 20.15 -0.64 -4.15
N ARG A 219 20.37 -0.10 -5.36
CA ARG A 219 19.73 1.15 -5.80
C ARG A 219 18.20 1.04 -5.80
N GLN A 220 17.66 -0.06 -6.34
CA GLN A 220 16.23 -0.30 -6.38
C GLN A 220 15.63 -0.42 -4.97
N ALA A 221 16.29 -1.16 -4.07
CA ALA A 221 15.83 -1.33 -2.69
C ALA A 221 15.76 0.02 -1.95
N ILE A 222 16.80 0.84 -2.08
CA ILE A 222 16.83 2.19 -1.49
C ILE A 222 15.71 3.06 -2.04
N ILE A 223 15.51 3.10 -3.37
CA ILE A 223 14.43 3.89 -3.99
C ILE A 223 13.05 3.41 -3.52
N LYS A 224 12.84 2.08 -3.48
CA LYS A 224 11.60 1.47 -3.00
C LYS A 224 11.34 1.80 -1.53
N ALA A 225 12.39 1.79 -0.70
CA ALA A 225 12.31 2.15 0.70
C ALA A 225 11.94 3.62 0.89
N ILE A 226 12.58 4.53 0.14
CA ILE A 226 12.23 5.96 0.16
C ILE A 226 10.75 6.12 -0.22
N GLN A 227 10.28 5.49 -1.29
CA GLN A 227 8.88 5.61 -1.70
C GLN A 227 7.88 5.10 -0.65
N LYS A 228 8.21 4.01 0.05
CA LYS A 228 7.32 3.37 1.02
C LYS A 228 7.39 3.99 2.43
N LYS A 229 8.58 4.42 2.87
CA LYS A 229 8.88 4.75 4.27
C LYS A 229 9.26 6.21 4.53
N SER A 230 9.65 7.00 3.51
CA SER A 230 10.14 8.38 3.73
C SER A 230 9.07 9.38 4.19
N ARG A 231 7.79 9.02 4.10
CA ARG A 231 6.66 9.92 4.36
C ARG A 231 5.85 9.43 5.53
N MET A 232 5.47 10.38 6.39
CA MET A 232 4.52 10.15 7.49
C MET A 232 3.17 9.66 6.97
N VAL A 233 2.62 10.34 5.95
CA VAL A 233 1.43 9.87 5.22
C VAL A 233 1.89 9.03 4.04
N LYS A 234 1.62 7.72 4.12
CA LYS A 234 2.04 6.75 3.10
C LYS A 234 1.25 6.96 1.81
N LEU A 235 1.97 6.98 0.69
CA LEU A 235 1.39 6.95 -0.64
C LEU A 235 1.50 5.54 -1.22
N PRO A 236 0.46 5.03 -1.90
CA PRO A 236 0.54 3.73 -2.57
C PRO A 236 1.70 3.69 -3.58
N VAL A 237 2.49 2.61 -3.52
CA VAL A 237 3.61 2.34 -4.44
C VAL A 237 3.12 1.63 -5.70
N GLU A 238 2.11 0.77 -5.55
CA GLU A 238 1.41 0.10 -6.64
C GLU A 238 0.06 0.79 -6.87
N VAL A 239 -0.01 1.59 -7.94
CA VAL A 239 -1.27 1.70 -8.67
C VAL A 239 -0.93 1.26 -10.08
N SER A 240 -0.96 -0.06 -10.27
CA SER A 240 -1.10 -0.71 -11.57
C SER A 240 -2.29 -0.08 -12.28
N ASN A 241 -2.00 0.89 -13.16
CA ASN A 241 -2.78 1.27 -14.32
C ASN A 241 -1.93 2.25 -15.16
N PHE A 242 -0.97 1.66 -15.84
CA PHE A 242 -0.37 1.86 -17.18
C PHE A 242 -0.52 3.18 -17.99
N ARG A 243 -1.23 4.22 -17.53
CA ARG A 243 -1.36 5.50 -18.27
C ARG A 243 -1.18 6.76 -17.42
N LYS A 244 -1.22 6.65 -16.09
CA LYS A 244 -0.96 7.75 -15.15
C LYS A 244 0.08 7.27 -14.15
N GLY A 245 1.35 7.52 -14.45
CA GLY A 245 2.49 7.02 -13.68
C GLY A 245 2.37 7.27 -12.18
N ASN A 246 2.93 6.35 -11.39
CA ASN A 246 3.03 6.37 -9.94
C ASN A 246 3.11 7.81 -9.39
N LYS A 247 2.16 8.23 -8.53
CA LYS A 247 2.13 9.60 -7.98
C LYS A 247 3.49 10.02 -7.38
N CYS A 248 4.18 9.08 -6.73
CA CYS A 248 5.54 9.28 -6.22
C CYS A 248 6.58 9.54 -7.32
N ALA A 249 6.49 8.83 -8.45
CA ALA A 249 7.37 9.06 -9.59
C ALA A 249 7.08 10.40 -10.28
N MET A 250 5.80 10.79 -10.37
CA MET A 250 5.43 12.12 -10.86
C MET A 250 5.98 13.23 -9.97
N ILE A 251 5.89 13.08 -8.65
CA ILE A 251 6.48 14.02 -7.69
C ILE A 251 7.99 14.14 -7.93
N ALA A 252 8.70 13.01 -8.07
CA ALA A 252 10.13 13.01 -8.33
C ALA A 252 10.48 13.75 -9.64
N LYS A 253 9.74 13.49 -10.73
CA LYS A 253 9.91 14.17 -12.02
C LYS A 253 9.65 15.68 -11.92
N ILE A 254 8.60 16.09 -11.21
CA ILE A 254 8.30 17.50 -10.95
C ILE A 254 9.43 18.17 -10.16
N THR A 255 9.96 17.51 -9.12
CA THR A 255 11.10 18.05 -8.36
C THR A 255 12.38 18.15 -9.21
N GLU A 256 12.61 17.18 -10.10
CA GLU A 256 13.76 17.19 -11.01
C GLU A 256 13.64 18.32 -12.04
N ALA A 257 12.48 18.44 -12.70
CA ALA A 257 12.19 19.53 -13.63
C ALA A 257 12.30 20.89 -12.93
N ASN A 258 11.79 21.02 -11.71
CA ASN A 258 11.96 22.24 -10.91
C ASN A 258 13.43 22.58 -10.70
N ASN A 259 14.26 21.61 -10.35
CA ASN A 259 15.69 21.84 -10.13
C ASN A 259 16.42 22.22 -11.43
N VAL A 260 16.07 21.59 -12.56
CA VAL A 260 16.64 21.91 -13.87
C VAL A 260 16.26 23.33 -14.30
N LEU A 261 14.97 23.66 -14.22
CA LEU A 261 14.46 24.99 -14.57
C LEU A 261 14.98 26.07 -13.63
N ASN A 262 15.06 25.81 -12.33
CA ASN A 262 15.60 26.76 -11.35
C ASN A 262 17.08 27.08 -11.64
N ARG A 263 17.89 26.09 -12.05
CA ARG A 263 19.27 26.33 -12.49
C ARG A 263 19.37 27.11 -13.80
N ARG A 264 18.43 26.91 -14.73
CA ARG A 264 18.43 27.59 -16.04
C ARG A 264 17.92 29.02 -15.95
N LEU A 265 16.89 29.25 -15.12
CA LEU A 265 16.17 30.53 -15.02
C LEU A 265 16.65 31.40 -13.85
N ASN A 266 17.46 30.85 -12.93
CA ASN A 266 17.87 31.50 -11.67
C ASN A 266 16.69 32.06 -10.84
N ARG A 267 15.51 31.48 -11.01
CA ARG A 267 14.29 31.80 -10.24
C ARG A 267 13.45 30.54 -10.06
N SER A 268 12.56 30.57 -9.06
CA SER A 268 11.58 29.49 -8.90
C SER A 268 10.70 29.40 -10.15
N PRO A 269 10.62 28.24 -10.82
CA PRO A 269 9.81 28.09 -12.02
C PRO A 269 8.33 28.14 -11.70
N THR A 270 7.56 28.61 -12.67
CA THR A 270 6.11 28.70 -12.63
C THR A 270 5.49 27.34 -12.97
N TYR A 271 4.29 27.02 -12.46
CA TYR A 271 3.66 25.72 -12.73
C TYR A 271 3.46 25.45 -14.23
N ASP A 272 3.21 26.48 -15.03
CA ASP A 272 3.06 26.39 -16.48
C ASP A 272 4.36 26.01 -17.18
N GLU A 273 5.50 26.52 -16.70
CA GLU A 273 6.83 26.22 -17.26
C GLU A 273 7.22 24.77 -16.98
N VAL A 274 6.92 24.29 -15.77
CA VAL A 274 7.13 22.90 -15.36
C VAL A 274 6.24 21.95 -16.15
N ALA A 275 4.99 22.35 -16.39
CA ALA A 275 4.04 21.60 -17.19
C ALA A 275 4.50 21.48 -18.65
N LYS A 276 5.02 22.56 -19.23
CA LYS A 276 5.62 22.57 -20.58
C LYS A 276 6.83 21.66 -20.69
N GLU A 277 7.74 21.72 -19.71
CA GLU A 277 8.94 20.88 -19.69
C GLU A 277 8.60 19.37 -19.60
N LEU A 278 7.61 19.03 -18.78
CA LEU A 278 7.19 17.64 -18.55
C LEU A 278 6.15 17.14 -19.56
N LYS A 279 5.65 18.00 -20.45
CA LYS A 279 4.53 17.72 -21.37
C LYS A 279 3.29 17.20 -20.63
N LEU A 280 2.98 17.82 -19.49
CA LEU A 280 1.83 17.51 -18.65
C LEU A 280 0.85 18.68 -18.62
N ASP A 281 -0.39 18.40 -18.25
CA ASP A 281 -1.37 19.46 -18.02
C ASP A 281 -1.06 20.23 -16.73
N VAL A 282 -1.25 21.56 -16.77
CA VAL A 282 -0.97 22.47 -15.66
C VAL A 282 -1.77 22.08 -14.41
N THR A 283 -3.03 21.67 -14.58
CA THR A 283 -3.89 21.28 -13.45
C THR A 283 -3.30 20.08 -12.72
N THR A 284 -2.70 19.13 -13.45
CA THR A 284 -2.11 17.93 -12.86
C THR A 284 -0.87 18.27 -12.04
N VAL A 285 -0.01 19.16 -12.52
CA VAL A 285 1.18 19.63 -11.79
C VAL A 285 0.75 20.38 -10.52
N ARG A 286 -0.26 21.25 -10.62
CA ARG A 286 -0.81 21.98 -9.48
C ARG A 286 -1.38 21.04 -8.41
N LEU A 287 -2.21 20.07 -8.80
CA LEU A 287 -2.80 19.09 -7.89
C LEU A 287 -1.74 18.23 -7.19
N VAL A 288 -0.74 17.77 -7.94
CA VAL A 288 0.36 16.96 -7.38
C VAL A 288 1.21 17.81 -6.42
N SER A 289 1.54 19.05 -6.79
CA SER A 289 2.31 19.95 -5.93
C SER A 289 1.57 20.31 -4.64
N GLN A 290 0.26 20.55 -4.70
CA GLN A 290 -0.55 20.88 -3.52
C GLN A 290 -0.67 19.69 -2.56
N ARG A 291 -0.88 18.48 -3.10
CA ARG A 291 -0.99 17.25 -2.29
C ARG A 291 0.35 16.76 -1.74
N ASN A 292 1.47 17.19 -2.32
CA ASN A 292 2.82 16.78 -1.91
C ASN A 292 3.40 17.64 -0.77
N ARG A 293 2.61 18.48 -0.10
CA ARG A 293 3.10 19.28 1.03
C ARG A 293 3.50 18.37 2.21
N PRO A 294 4.69 18.53 2.79
CA PRO A 294 5.06 17.79 4.00
C PRO A 294 4.16 18.24 5.17
N PRO A 295 3.82 17.34 6.10
CA PRO A 295 3.11 17.73 7.32
C PRO A 295 3.97 18.67 8.17
N ILE A 296 3.31 19.57 8.90
CA ILE A 296 3.94 20.49 9.85
C ILE A 296 3.71 19.95 11.25
N SER A 297 4.71 20.03 12.12
CA SER A 297 4.56 19.62 13.52
C SER A 297 3.62 20.56 14.27
N LEU A 298 2.73 20.01 15.10
CA LEU A 298 1.87 20.77 16.01
C LEU A 298 2.67 21.43 17.14
N ASP A 299 3.83 20.87 17.48
CA ASP A 299 4.75 21.43 18.48
C ASP A 299 5.56 22.62 17.94
N ARG A 300 5.40 22.97 16.65
CA ARG A 300 6.09 24.11 16.06
C ARG A 300 5.64 25.39 16.74
N THR A 301 6.58 26.12 17.32
CA THR A 301 6.34 27.48 17.85
C THR A 301 6.07 28.44 16.70
N ILE A 302 5.03 29.27 16.83
CA ILE A 302 4.62 30.22 15.78
C ILE A 302 5.24 31.59 15.99
N THR A 303 5.45 31.98 17.25
CA THR A 303 5.94 33.31 17.63
C THR A 303 7.42 33.26 18.00
N ASP A 304 8.20 34.27 17.61
CA ASP A 304 9.64 34.38 17.90
C ASP A 304 9.97 34.38 19.40
N ARG A 305 9.02 34.81 20.24
CA ARG A 305 9.13 34.76 21.72
C ARG A 305 8.81 33.39 22.33
N GLY A 306 8.52 32.37 21.51
CA GLY A 306 8.53 30.96 21.88
C GLY A 306 7.45 30.48 22.85
N ARG A 307 6.38 31.25 23.09
CA ARG A 307 5.37 30.89 24.11
C ARG A 307 4.16 30.12 23.58
N MET A 308 3.87 30.17 22.28
CA MET A 308 2.68 29.54 21.71
C MET A 308 3.05 28.53 20.64
N THR A 309 2.57 27.30 20.82
CA THR A 309 2.66 26.21 19.85
C THR A 309 1.52 26.28 18.83
N LEU A 310 1.67 25.64 17.67
CA LEU A 310 0.59 25.50 16.69
C LEU A 310 -0.62 24.76 17.28
N GLN A 311 -0.37 23.79 18.17
CA GLN A 311 -1.43 23.05 18.86
C GLN A 311 -2.36 23.97 19.67
N GLU A 312 -1.82 24.97 20.37
CA GLU A 312 -2.62 25.89 21.20
C GLU A 312 -3.52 26.83 20.37
N ILE A 313 -3.15 27.10 19.12
CA ILE A 313 -3.93 27.99 18.23
C ILE A 313 -5.00 27.20 17.48
N MET A 314 -4.77 25.90 17.25
CA MET A 314 -5.71 25.09 16.48
C MET A 314 -6.99 24.86 17.28
N PRO A 315 -8.17 25.14 16.70
CA PRO A 315 -9.43 24.83 17.35
C PRO A 315 -9.55 23.31 17.52
N GLY A 316 -9.95 22.89 18.72
CA GLY A 316 -10.29 21.51 19.00
C GLY A 316 -11.52 21.05 18.21
N PRO A 317 -11.80 19.73 18.20
CA PRO A 317 -13.04 19.23 17.63
C PRO A 317 -14.23 19.85 18.40
N GLU A 318 -15.30 20.18 17.68
CA GLU A 318 -16.47 20.87 18.27
C GLU A 318 -17.07 20.12 19.46
N GLU A 319 -16.88 18.81 19.53
CA GLU A 319 -17.35 17.95 20.62
C GLU A 319 -16.69 18.23 21.96
N THR A 320 -15.50 18.84 21.96
CA THR A 320 -14.76 19.19 23.18
C THR A 320 -15.13 20.55 23.76
N ILE A 321 -15.98 21.32 23.06
CA ILE A 321 -16.40 22.64 23.52
C ILE A 321 -17.37 22.44 24.70
N PRO A 322 -17.07 22.98 25.91
CA PRO A 322 -17.88 22.76 27.11
C PRO A 322 -19.35 23.11 26.91
N GLU A 323 -19.64 24.22 26.22
CA GLU A 323 -21.01 24.63 25.90
C GLU A 323 -21.74 23.57 25.06
N LYS A 324 -21.08 23.01 24.03
CA LYS A 324 -21.67 21.96 23.19
C LYS A 324 -21.82 20.65 23.96
N MET A 325 -20.91 20.34 24.87
CA MET A 325 -21.01 19.16 25.74
C MET A 325 -22.22 19.27 26.67
N VAL A 326 -22.35 20.39 27.39
CA VAL A 326 -23.48 20.65 28.29
C VAL A 326 -24.80 20.67 27.52
N LYS A 327 -24.86 21.34 26.36
CA LYS A 327 -26.05 21.32 25.49
C LYS A 327 -26.45 19.88 25.10
N ARG A 328 -25.48 19.02 24.73
CA ARG A 328 -25.75 17.61 24.41
C ARG A 328 -26.23 16.82 25.62
N GLU A 329 -25.66 17.03 26.80
CA GLU A 329 -26.09 16.35 28.02
C GLU A 329 -27.49 16.77 28.44
N LEU A 330 -27.80 18.07 28.39
CA LEU A 330 -29.15 18.59 28.63
C LEU A 330 -30.14 18.01 27.63
N LEU A 331 -29.81 17.99 26.34
CA LEU A 331 -30.66 17.37 25.31
C LEU A 331 -30.92 15.88 25.60
N LYS A 332 -29.89 15.13 26.01
CA LYS A 332 -30.05 13.71 26.41
C LYS A 332 -30.98 13.56 27.63
N GLN A 333 -30.83 14.43 28.63
CA GLN A 333 -31.68 14.40 29.82
C GLN A 333 -33.13 14.75 29.50
N GLU A 334 -33.37 15.78 28.70
CA GLU A 334 -34.71 16.15 28.27
C GLU A 334 -35.35 15.09 27.39
N MET A 335 -34.58 14.49 26.46
CA MET A 335 -35.05 13.40 25.62
C MET A 335 -35.41 12.17 26.46
N LYS A 336 -34.65 11.87 27.52
CA LYS A 336 -34.98 10.79 28.46
C LYS A 336 -36.27 11.09 29.23
N LYS A 337 -36.42 12.31 29.76
CA LYS A 337 -37.65 12.77 30.43
C LYS A 337 -38.85 12.64 29.51
N LEU A 338 -38.76 13.14 28.28
CA LEU A 338 -39.80 13.08 27.26
C LEU A 338 -40.26 11.64 26.97
N LEU A 339 -39.30 10.71 26.82
CA LEU A 339 -39.59 9.29 26.58
C LEU A 339 -40.22 8.60 27.79
N GLU A 340 -39.91 9.03 29.02
CA GLU A 340 -40.44 8.43 30.25
C GLU A 340 -41.81 9.00 30.65
N THR A 341 -42.09 10.27 30.35
CA THR A 341 -43.35 10.92 30.74
C THR A 341 -44.49 10.73 29.74
N GLU A 342 -44.21 10.74 28.43
CA GLU A 342 -45.25 10.82 27.38
C GLU A 342 -45.56 9.47 26.72
N LEU A 343 -44.71 8.47 26.92
CA LEU A 343 -44.79 7.20 26.21
C LEU A 343 -44.94 6.04 27.18
N SER A 344 -45.66 5.01 26.71
CA SER A 344 -45.62 3.71 27.37
C SER A 344 -44.23 3.08 27.23
N GLU A 345 -43.84 2.25 28.20
CA GLU A 345 -42.56 1.53 28.20
C GLU A 345 -42.30 0.78 26.89
N ARG A 346 -43.34 0.18 26.29
CA ARG A 346 -43.26 -0.50 24.99
C ARG A 346 -42.99 0.45 23.83
N GLU A 347 -43.61 1.63 23.84
CA GLU A 347 -43.45 2.64 22.79
C GLU A 347 -42.06 3.29 22.86
N ALA A 348 -41.61 3.63 24.07
CA ALA A 348 -40.27 4.15 24.33
C ALA A 348 -39.18 3.14 23.93
N HIS A 349 -39.39 1.85 24.20
CA HIS A 349 -38.45 0.80 23.82
C HIS A 349 -38.30 0.65 22.31
N VAL A 350 -39.40 0.69 21.55
CA VAL A 350 -39.37 0.67 20.07
C VAL A 350 -38.57 1.85 19.52
N LEU A 351 -38.78 3.06 20.05
CA LEU A 351 -38.03 4.26 19.63
C LEU A 351 -36.54 4.19 19.97
N ARG A 352 -36.21 3.73 21.19
CA ARG A 352 -34.82 3.56 21.64
C ARG A 352 -34.04 2.61 20.71
N LEU A 353 -34.67 1.50 20.30
CA LEU A 353 -34.07 0.54 19.36
C LEU A 353 -33.99 1.08 17.93
N HIS A 354 -35.00 1.80 17.47
CA HIS A 354 -35.03 2.29 16.09
C HIS A 354 -33.99 3.37 15.83
N PHE A 355 -33.83 4.31 16.76
CA PHE A 355 -32.85 5.41 16.64
C PHE A 355 -31.50 5.11 17.31
N GLY A 356 -31.36 3.97 17.99
CA GLY A 356 -30.12 3.63 18.68
C GLY A 356 -29.82 4.51 19.90
N LEU A 357 -30.86 5.05 20.56
CA LEU A 357 -30.70 6.02 21.66
C LEU A 357 -30.00 5.43 22.90
N ASN A 358 -29.91 4.10 22.99
CA ASN A 358 -29.20 3.37 24.04
C ASN A 358 -27.70 3.17 23.73
N GLY A 359 -27.19 3.73 22.64
CA GLY A 359 -25.81 3.53 22.18
C GLY A 359 -25.62 2.30 21.27
N GLU A 360 -26.71 1.63 20.89
CA GLU A 360 -26.71 0.56 19.89
C GLU A 360 -26.88 1.14 18.47
N TYR A 361 -26.55 0.35 17.45
CA TYR A 361 -26.85 0.72 16.06
C TYR A 361 -28.38 0.83 15.85
N PRO A 362 -28.85 1.81 15.06
CA PRO A 362 -30.27 1.95 14.73
C PRO A 362 -30.76 0.66 14.03
N LYS A 363 -31.80 0.04 14.60
CA LYS A 363 -32.36 -1.22 14.09
C LYS A 363 -33.51 -0.99 13.12
N SER A 364 -33.63 -1.88 12.13
CA SER A 364 -34.77 -1.88 11.22
C SER A 364 -36.05 -2.34 11.93
N PHE A 365 -37.24 -1.96 11.44
CA PHE A 365 -38.51 -2.43 12.02
C PHE A 365 -38.67 -3.94 12.00
N GLU A 366 -38.01 -4.64 11.07
CA GLU A 366 -38.00 -6.09 11.01
C GLU A 366 -37.18 -6.69 12.16
N GLU A 367 -36.00 -6.15 12.43
CA GLU A 367 -35.15 -6.54 13.56
C GLU A 367 -35.82 -6.22 14.90
N ILE A 368 -36.44 -5.05 15.02
CA ILE A 368 -37.21 -4.66 16.21
C ILE A 368 -38.39 -5.63 16.42
N GLY A 369 -39.08 -6.01 15.33
CA GLY A 369 -40.13 -7.02 15.36
C GLY A 369 -39.63 -8.37 15.88
N ARG A 370 -38.45 -8.82 15.45
CA ARG A 370 -37.82 -10.05 15.97
C ARG A 370 -37.50 -9.95 17.46
N VAL A 371 -36.93 -8.84 17.92
CA VAL A 371 -36.57 -8.60 19.33
C VAL A 371 -37.82 -8.58 20.24
N LEU A 372 -38.87 -7.90 19.80
CA LEU A 372 -40.11 -7.73 20.58
C LEU A 372 -41.17 -8.80 20.32
N LYS A 373 -40.88 -9.79 19.47
CA LYS A 373 -41.82 -10.82 18.99
C LYS A 373 -43.11 -10.22 18.39
N LEU A 374 -42.94 -9.19 17.56
CA LEU A 374 -44.00 -8.48 16.85
C LEU A 374 -43.82 -8.60 15.34
N SER A 375 -44.91 -8.48 14.59
CA SER A 375 -44.81 -8.28 13.13
C SER A 375 -44.13 -6.95 12.83
N ARG A 376 -43.37 -6.90 11.72
CA ARG A 376 -42.74 -5.68 11.20
C ARG A 376 -43.72 -4.50 11.13
N GLU A 377 -44.92 -4.75 10.61
CA GLU A 377 -45.94 -3.71 10.46
C GLU A 377 -46.45 -3.22 11.82
N ARG A 378 -46.53 -4.12 12.81
CA ARG A 378 -46.93 -3.74 14.17
C ARG A 378 -45.88 -2.84 14.84
N ALA A 379 -44.60 -3.13 14.67
CA ALA A 379 -43.52 -2.25 15.15
C ALA A 379 -43.58 -0.86 14.49
N ARG A 380 -43.87 -0.81 13.17
CA ARG A 380 -44.08 0.46 12.44
C ARG A 380 -45.27 1.26 12.98
N GLN A 381 -46.39 0.60 13.25
CA GLN A 381 -47.57 1.23 13.84
C GLN A 381 -47.28 1.82 15.22
N ILE A 382 -46.60 1.07 16.09
CA ILE A 382 -46.22 1.53 17.44
C ILE A 382 -45.30 2.76 17.34
N ASN A 383 -44.33 2.73 16.43
CA ASN A 383 -43.45 3.89 16.17
C ASN A 383 -44.24 5.13 15.70
N GLY A 384 -45.21 4.94 14.79
CA GLY A 384 -46.07 6.02 14.31
C GLY A 384 -46.93 6.63 15.42
N ILE A 385 -47.56 5.79 16.25
CA ILE A 385 -48.35 6.23 17.40
C ILE A 385 -47.46 6.99 18.40
N ALA A 386 -46.29 6.44 18.73
CA ALA A 386 -45.31 7.07 19.60
C ALA A 386 -44.88 8.46 19.09
N PHE A 387 -44.61 8.59 17.78
CA PHE A 387 -44.28 9.88 17.16
C PHE A 387 -45.43 10.88 17.23
N THR A 388 -46.66 10.46 16.96
CA THR A 388 -47.82 11.37 17.03
C THR A 388 -48.09 11.85 18.46
N LYS A 389 -47.83 11.00 19.47
CA LYS A 389 -47.90 11.40 20.88
C LYS A 389 -46.81 12.40 21.22
N LEU A 390 -45.58 12.11 20.83
CA LEU A 390 -44.43 13.01 21.02
C LEU A 390 -44.70 14.38 20.40
N GLN A 391 -45.18 14.45 19.16
CA GLN A 391 -45.48 15.72 18.48
C GLN A 391 -46.53 16.59 19.18
N LYS A 392 -47.47 15.98 19.92
CA LYS A 392 -48.52 16.69 20.65
C LYS A 392 -48.08 17.18 22.03
N SER A 393 -46.97 16.68 22.56
CA SER A 393 -46.47 17.05 23.88
C SER A 393 -46.03 18.52 23.93
N SER A 394 -46.34 19.20 25.03
CA SER A 394 -45.87 20.55 25.31
C SER A 394 -44.35 20.62 25.47
N LEU A 395 -43.71 19.53 25.90
CA LEU A 395 -42.26 19.43 26.12
C LEU A 395 -41.45 19.48 24.82
N VAL A 396 -42.05 19.20 23.66
CA VAL A 396 -41.39 19.40 22.36
C VAL A 396 -41.08 20.87 22.12
N LYS A 397 -41.82 21.80 22.73
CA LYS A 397 -41.52 23.24 22.63
C LYS A 397 -40.20 23.58 23.31
N ASN A 398 -39.87 22.92 24.42
CA ASN A 398 -38.59 23.11 25.12
C ASN A 398 -37.44 22.55 24.28
N MET A 399 -37.64 21.39 23.64
CA MET A 399 -36.64 20.77 22.75
C MET A 399 -36.32 21.60 21.51
N ARG A 400 -37.23 22.48 21.05
CA ARG A 400 -36.94 23.40 19.92
C ARG A 400 -35.84 24.39 20.24
N LEU A 401 -35.62 24.72 21.52
CA LEU A 401 -34.54 25.62 21.96
C LEU A 401 -33.14 25.06 21.69
N PHE A 402 -33.02 23.75 21.42
CA PHE A 402 -31.74 23.08 21.14
C PHE A 402 -31.47 22.90 19.63
N ILE A 403 -32.38 23.35 18.76
CA ILE A 403 -32.26 23.20 17.29
C ILE A 403 -31.57 24.44 16.66
N GLU A 404 -31.44 25.54 17.41
CA GLU A 404 -30.57 26.68 17.10
C GLU A 404 -29.13 26.43 17.55
#